data_AF-D9XSV3-F1
#
_entry.id   AF-D9XSV3-F1
#
_cell.length_a   1.000
_cell.length_b   1.000
_cell.length_c   1.000
_cell.angle_alpha   90.00
_cell.angle_beta   90.00
_cell.angle_gamma   90.00
#
_symmetry.space_group_name_H-M   'P 1'
#
loop_
_entity.id
_entity.type
_entity.pdbx_description
1 polymer ?
#
loop_
_entity_poly.entity_id
_entity_poly.type
_entity_poly.pdbx_seq_one_letter_code
_entity_poly.pdbx_strand_id
1 'polypeptide(L)'
;MRKVIDIPEELAAAQEKFNKEAGRAFIAALPDLAAAFLDRWELRVTGTPMHGVSALVLPVARADGTPAVLKLQIRDHESEGEPVALRLWDGDGAVRLLDHDEPTGTMLLERLDATRMLSRLEDVHEAVLVVARLLAHLHTTPAPAGMRRLGDIARDMLERTPATLERVPDPAARRLVADCAAAVREVADEPGDRLLHWDLHYENVLAADRAPWLAIDPKPLAGDPGFDLWPALDNRFDADDVLWRFDAMTDVLGLDRARARAWTYGRLLQNCLWETEDGRPLNDTDLEIARRLRDRPA
;
A
#
# COMPACT_ATOMS: atom_id res chain seq x y z
N MET A 1 18.43 -10.80 -29.03
CA MET A 1 18.15 -9.74 -28.05
C MET A 1 19.13 -9.88 -26.91
N ARG A 2 19.85 -8.81 -26.56
CA ARG A 2 20.77 -8.81 -25.42
C ARG A 2 19.89 -8.84 -24.17
N LYS A 3 19.98 -9.89 -23.34
CA LYS A 3 19.17 -10.01 -22.11
C LYS A 3 19.68 -8.94 -21.14
N VAL A 4 18.96 -7.82 -21.02
CA VAL A 4 19.36 -6.66 -20.20
C VAL A 4 19.07 -6.92 -18.73
N ILE A 5 18.04 -7.71 -18.43
CA ILE A 5 17.62 -8.11 -17.09
C ILE A 5 17.05 -9.53 -17.09
N ASP A 6 17.16 -10.21 -15.95
CA ASP A 6 16.41 -11.44 -15.65
C ASP A 6 15.10 -11.06 -14.95
N ILE A 7 13.95 -11.44 -15.51
CA ILE A 7 12.64 -11.14 -14.92
C ILE A 7 12.31 -12.25 -13.90
N PRO A 8 12.03 -11.92 -12.63
CA PRO A 8 11.58 -12.91 -11.65
C PRO A 8 10.29 -13.62 -12.10
N GLU A 9 10.24 -14.94 -11.96
CA GLU A 9 9.09 -15.75 -12.39
C GLU A 9 7.83 -15.41 -11.58
N GLU A 10 8.02 -15.09 -10.31
CA GLU A 10 6.97 -14.68 -9.37
C GLU A 10 6.32 -13.36 -9.80
N LEU A 11 7.11 -12.40 -10.29
CA LEU A 11 6.59 -11.15 -10.84
C LEU A 11 5.77 -11.43 -12.11
N ALA A 12 6.25 -12.30 -13.00
CA ALA A 12 5.52 -12.65 -14.21
C ALA A 12 4.18 -13.33 -13.90
N ALA A 13 4.17 -14.26 -12.94
CA ALA A 13 2.97 -14.95 -12.48
C ALA A 13 1.98 -13.98 -11.81
N ALA A 14 2.46 -13.05 -10.98
CA ALA A 14 1.62 -12.04 -10.35
C ALA A 14 0.98 -11.10 -11.39
N GLN A 15 1.75 -10.62 -12.36
CA GLN A 15 1.24 -9.77 -13.44
C GLN A 15 0.20 -10.48 -14.29
N GLU A 16 0.41 -11.75 -14.64
CA GLU A 16 -0.60 -12.53 -15.36
C GLU A 16 -1.87 -12.74 -14.53
N LYS A 17 -1.73 -13.04 -13.24
CA LYS A 17 -2.85 -13.26 -12.33
C LYS A 17 -3.73 -12.01 -12.19
N PHE A 18 -3.13 -10.86 -11.88
CA PHE A 18 -3.86 -9.65 -11.52
C PHE A 18 -4.16 -8.75 -12.73
N ASN A 19 -3.25 -8.66 -13.71
CA ASN A 19 -3.37 -7.76 -14.86
C ASN A 19 -3.64 -8.48 -16.19
N LYS A 20 -3.73 -9.82 -16.20
CA LYS A 20 -4.12 -10.64 -17.36
C LYS A 20 -3.28 -10.31 -18.61
N GLU A 21 -3.92 -9.92 -19.71
CA GLU A 21 -3.26 -9.59 -20.97
C GLU A 21 -2.32 -8.39 -20.84
N ALA A 22 -2.73 -7.36 -20.10
CA ALA A 22 -1.87 -6.20 -19.84
C ALA A 22 -0.62 -6.59 -19.04
N GLY A 23 -0.77 -7.51 -18.08
CA GLY A 23 0.34 -8.08 -17.32
C GLY A 23 1.33 -8.84 -18.20
N ARG A 24 0.86 -9.73 -19.08
CA ARG A 24 1.72 -10.44 -20.04
C ARG A 24 2.43 -9.48 -20.99
N ALA A 25 1.73 -8.46 -21.49
CA ALA A 25 2.32 -7.45 -22.36
C ALA A 25 3.41 -6.64 -21.66
N PHE A 26 3.20 -6.27 -20.40
CA PHE A 26 4.18 -5.57 -19.58
C PHE A 26 5.45 -6.42 -19.36
N ILE A 27 5.30 -7.69 -18.98
CA ILE A 27 6.42 -8.61 -18.79
C ILE A 27 7.22 -8.78 -20.08
N ALA A 28 6.55 -8.90 -21.23
CA ALA A 28 7.22 -9.00 -22.53
C ALA A 28 7.99 -7.72 -22.92
N ALA A 29 7.48 -6.55 -22.56
CA ALA A 29 8.10 -5.25 -22.85
C ALA A 29 9.22 -4.86 -21.86
N LEU A 30 9.27 -5.49 -20.69
CA LEU A 30 10.14 -5.11 -19.57
C LEU A 30 11.64 -5.03 -19.91
N PRO A 31 12.23 -5.97 -20.69
CA PRO A 31 13.65 -5.89 -21.03
C PRO A 31 13.99 -4.65 -21.87
N ASP A 32 13.13 -4.29 -22.82
CA ASP A 32 13.34 -3.12 -23.69
C ASP A 32 13.07 -1.82 -22.93
N LEU A 33 12.06 -1.81 -22.04
CA LEU A 33 11.78 -0.69 -21.14
C LEU A 33 12.96 -0.42 -20.20
N ALA A 34 13.50 -1.47 -19.57
CA ALA A 34 14.68 -1.36 -18.73
C ALA A 34 15.89 -0.85 -19.52
N ALA A 35 16.13 -1.39 -20.72
CA ALA A 35 17.23 -0.92 -21.58
C ALA A 35 17.11 0.57 -21.91
N ALA A 36 15.91 1.03 -22.25
CA ALA A 36 15.64 2.42 -22.59
C ALA A 36 15.93 3.37 -21.41
N PHE A 37 15.51 3.02 -20.20
CA PHE A 37 15.76 3.85 -19.02
C PHE A 37 17.19 3.76 -18.50
N LEU A 38 17.85 2.61 -18.63
CA LEU A 38 19.26 2.50 -18.31
C LEU A 38 20.12 3.42 -19.19
N ASP A 39 19.80 3.51 -20.48
CA ASP A 39 20.49 4.41 -21.41
C ASP A 39 20.10 5.89 -21.17
N ARG A 40 18.78 6.19 -21.17
CA ARG A 40 18.26 7.56 -21.03
C ARG A 40 18.67 8.26 -19.74
N TRP A 41 18.75 7.53 -18.64
CA TRP A 41 19.14 8.07 -17.32
C TRP A 41 20.59 7.78 -16.94
N GLU A 42 21.40 7.28 -17.88
CA GLU A 42 22.84 6.99 -17.69
C GLU A 42 23.10 6.10 -16.46
N LEU A 43 22.31 5.03 -16.33
CA LEU A 43 22.34 4.13 -15.19
C LEU A 43 23.15 2.87 -15.47
N ARG A 44 23.92 2.43 -14.48
CA ARG A 44 24.63 1.15 -14.50
C ARG A 44 23.98 0.19 -13.53
N VAL A 45 23.62 -1.01 -13.98
CA VAL A 45 23.11 -2.07 -13.10
C VAL A 45 24.18 -2.48 -12.07
N THR A 46 23.79 -2.60 -10.81
CA THR A 46 24.70 -2.90 -9.68
C THR A 46 24.31 -4.15 -8.88
N GLY A 47 23.19 -4.78 -9.19
CA GLY A 47 22.72 -5.97 -8.50
C GLY A 47 21.70 -6.73 -9.32
N THR A 48 21.23 -7.84 -8.77
CA THR A 48 20.18 -8.65 -9.38
C THR A 48 18.83 -7.92 -9.31
N PRO A 49 17.96 -8.07 -10.32
CA PRO A 49 16.59 -7.59 -10.23
C PRO A 49 15.87 -8.19 -9.03
N MET A 50 15.09 -7.35 -8.35
CA MET A 50 14.17 -7.71 -7.27
C MET A 50 12.74 -7.38 -7.73
N HIS A 51 11.74 -7.73 -6.93
CA HIS A 51 10.36 -7.38 -7.24
C HIS A 51 9.50 -7.24 -5.98
N GLY A 52 8.46 -6.41 -6.10
CA GLY A 52 7.25 -6.53 -5.27
C GLY A 52 6.20 -7.36 -6.00
N VAL A 53 4.93 -7.23 -5.61
CA VAL A 53 3.82 -7.89 -6.33
C VAL A 53 3.61 -7.25 -7.71
N SER A 54 3.73 -5.92 -7.81
CA SER A 54 3.34 -5.15 -9.01
C SER A 54 4.50 -4.53 -9.78
N ALA A 55 5.72 -4.56 -9.26
CA ALA A 55 6.84 -3.83 -9.82
C ALA A 55 8.13 -4.67 -9.87
N LEU A 56 8.91 -4.46 -10.93
CA LEU A 56 10.32 -4.82 -10.96
C LEU A 56 11.14 -3.70 -10.31
N VAL A 57 12.08 -4.07 -9.45
CA VAL A 57 13.00 -3.14 -8.79
C VAL A 57 14.43 -3.54 -9.15
N LEU A 58 15.13 -2.68 -9.89
CA LEU A 58 16.47 -2.95 -10.38
C LEU A 58 17.51 -2.07 -9.65
N PRO A 59 18.44 -2.66 -8.87
CA PRO A 59 19.53 -1.91 -8.26
C PRO A 59 20.46 -1.31 -9.31
N VAL A 60 20.66 0.00 -9.26
CA VAL A 60 21.45 0.76 -10.23
C VAL A 60 22.38 1.76 -9.52
N ALA A 61 23.35 2.27 -10.26
CA ALA A 61 24.13 3.45 -9.90
C ALA A 61 23.98 4.49 -11.01
N ARG A 62 23.84 5.75 -10.61
CA ARG A 62 23.83 6.91 -11.51
C ARG A 62 25.24 7.18 -12.04
N ALA A 63 25.36 8.05 -13.04
CA ALA A 63 26.64 8.46 -13.63
C ALA A 63 27.63 9.03 -12.60
N ASP A 64 27.13 9.69 -11.55
CA ASP A 64 27.93 10.23 -10.43
C ASP A 64 28.32 9.16 -9.37
N GLY A 65 27.91 7.90 -9.57
CA GLY A 65 28.13 6.79 -8.65
C GLY A 65 27.11 6.66 -7.53
N THR A 66 26.14 7.59 -7.42
CA THR A 66 25.09 7.55 -6.40
C THR A 66 24.24 6.28 -6.56
N PRO A 67 24.09 5.46 -5.50
CA PRO A 67 23.23 4.28 -5.55
C PRO A 67 21.74 4.64 -5.62
N ALA A 68 21.01 3.94 -6.48
CA ALA A 68 19.56 4.12 -6.68
C ALA A 68 18.87 2.79 -7.00
N VAL A 69 17.55 2.80 -7.06
CA VAL A 69 16.74 1.70 -7.61
C VAL A 69 15.85 2.22 -8.73
N LEU A 70 15.85 1.51 -9.86
CA LEU A 70 14.93 1.75 -10.97
C LEU A 70 13.68 0.89 -10.73
N LYS A 71 12.53 1.52 -10.52
CA LYS A 71 11.24 0.86 -10.33
C LYS A 71 10.43 0.93 -11.63
N LEU A 72 10.05 -0.24 -12.15
CA LEU A 72 9.26 -0.40 -13.36
C LEU A 72 7.95 -1.11 -13.00
N GLN A 73 6.81 -0.51 -13.31
CA GLN A 73 5.48 -1.06 -13.01
C GLN A 73 4.47 -0.65 -14.06
N ILE A 74 3.30 -1.31 -14.07
CA ILE A 74 2.15 -0.82 -14.83
C ILE A 74 1.58 0.39 -14.10
N ARG A 75 1.44 1.51 -14.82
CA ARG A 75 0.75 2.70 -14.32
C ARG A 75 -0.76 2.43 -14.33
N ASP A 76 -1.37 2.51 -13.16
CA ASP A 76 -2.81 2.36 -12.94
C ASP A 76 -3.32 3.44 -11.98
N HIS A 77 -4.61 3.40 -11.65
CA HIS A 77 -5.25 4.39 -10.78
C HIS A 77 -4.72 4.36 -9.32
N GLU A 78 -4.05 3.28 -8.89
CA GLU A 78 -3.46 3.21 -7.55
C GLU A 78 -2.02 3.73 -7.53
N SER A 79 -1.26 3.47 -8.60
CA SER A 79 0.16 3.84 -8.70
C SER A 79 0.42 5.22 -9.30
N GLU A 80 -0.53 5.80 -10.04
CA GLU A 80 -0.30 7.09 -10.71
C GLU A 80 0.01 8.26 -9.75
N GLY A 81 -0.49 8.19 -8.51
CA GLY A 81 -0.23 9.20 -7.49
C GLY A 81 1.10 9.04 -6.76
N GLU A 82 1.76 7.88 -6.85
CA GLU A 82 3.00 7.56 -6.13
C GLU A 82 4.09 8.65 -6.30
N PRO A 83 4.50 9.05 -7.51
CA PRO A 83 5.53 10.07 -7.69
C PRO A 83 5.11 11.46 -7.15
N VAL A 84 3.82 11.75 -7.07
CA VAL A 84 3.32 13.00 -6.47
C VAL A 84 3.48 12.95 -4.95
N ALA A 85 3.10 11.85 -4.30
CA ALA A 85 3.26 11.70 -2.86
C ALA A 85 4.74 11.71 -2.44
N LEU A 86 5.59 10.97 -3.14
CA LEU A 86 7.03 10.93 -2.85
C LEU A 86 7.71 12.30 -3.03
N ARG A 87 7.25 13.13 -3.99
CA ARG A 87 7.73 14.51 -4.13
C ARG A 87 7.28 15.42 -2.99
N LEU A 88 6.08 15.22 -2.46
CA LEU A 88 5.56 16.02 -1.35
C LEU A 88 6.25 15.68 -0.03
N TRP A 89 6.54 14.40 0.21
CA TRP A 89 7.30 13.98 1.38
C TRP A 89 8.80 14.28 1.24
N ASP A 90 9.37 14.30 0.02
CA ASP A 90 10.77 14.68 -0.26
C ASP A 90 11.83 13.97 0.61
N GLY A 91 11.57 12.71 0.93
CA GLY A 91 12.42 11.93 1.82
C GLY A 91 12.08 12.05 3.31
N ASP A 92 11.16 12.91 3.72
CA ASP A 92 10.74 13.03 5.11
C ASP A 92 9.77 11.87 5.46
N GLY A 93 10.28 10.88 6.18
CA GLY A 93 9.56 9.64 6.51
C GLY A 93 9.38 8.63 5.35
N ALA A 94 9.62 9.01 4.11
CA ALA A 94 9.49 8.15 2.92
C ALA A 94 10.77 8.11 2.08
N VAL A 95 10.85 7.21 1.11
CA VAL A 95 11.92 7.15 0.11
C VAL A 95 11.91 8.38 -0.80
N ARG A 96 13.09 8.90 -1.16
CA ARG A 96 13.22 10.00 -2.12
C ARG A 96 12.99 9.54 -3.55
N LEU A 97 12.18 10.32 -4.27
CA LEU A 97 12.08 10.26 -5.73
C LEU A 97 13.22 11.07 -6.35
N LEU A 98 14.10 10.40 -7.11
CA LEU A 98 15.24 11.03 -7.78
C LEU A 98 14.91 11.46 -9.21
N ASP A 99 14.11 10.67 -9.93
CA ASP A 99 13.63 10.96 -11.28
C ASP A 99 12.34 10.17 -11.57
N HIS A 100 11.54 10.62 -12.54
CA HIS A 100 10.26 10.02 -12.89
C HIS A 100 9.87 10.30 -14.34
N ASP A 101 9.41 9.28 -15.04
CA ASP A 101 8.84 9.38 -16.37
C ASP A 101 7.31 9.15 -16.32
N GLU A 102 6.56 10.25 -16.51
CA GLU A 102 5.10 10.24 -16.41
C GLU A 102 4.38 9.29 -17.39
N PRO A 103 4.76 9.21 -18.68
CA PRO A 103 4.09 8.31 -19.62
C PRO A 103 4.13 6.84 -19.21
N THR A 104 5.24 6.40 -18.60
CA THR A 104 5.43 4.98 -18.21
C THR A 104 5.17 4.74 -16.72
N GLY A 105 5.18 5.77 -15.89
CA GLY A 105 5.19 5.64 -14.43
C GLY A 105 6.52 5.13 -13.87
N THR A 106 7.58 5.08 -14.68
CA THR A 106 8.91 4.62 -14.26
C THR A 106 9.51 5.61 -13.29
N MET A 107 10.11 5.11 -12.21
CA MET A 107 10.72 5.94 -11.17
C MET A 107 12.15 5.52 -10.89
N LEU A 108 13.00 6.50 -10.64
CA LEU A 108 14.31 6.32 -10.02
C LEU A 108 14.21 6.77 -8.56
N LEU A 109 14.47 5.86 -7.62
CA LEU A 109 14.35 6.13 -6.19
C LEU A 109 15.71 6.03 -5.52
N GLU A 110 15.91 6.71 -4.38
CA GLU A 110 17.07 6.44 -3.54
C GLU A 110 17.10 4.97 -3.13
N ARG A 111 18.31 4.38 -3.03
CA ARG A 111 18.43 2.98 -2.64
C ARG A 111 18.42 2.83 -1.13
N LEU A 112 17.38 2.18 -0.61
CA LEU A 112 17.30 1.75 0.79
C LEU A 112 17.93 0.36 1.00
N ASP A 113 18.03 -0.08 2.26
CA ASP A 113 18.59 -1.39 2.61
C ASP A 113 17.51 -2.48 2.61
N ALA A 114 17.35 -3.16 1.47
CA ALA A 114 16.42 -4.27 1.32
C ALA A 114 16.74 -5.48 2.21
N THR A 115 17.92 -5.55 2.85
CA THR A 115 18.23 -6.61 3.82
C THR A 115 17.71 -6.31 5.22
N ARG A 116 17.32 -5.05 5.47
CA ARG A 116 16.74 -4.56 6.73
C ARG A 116 15.33 -4.03 6.48
N MET A 117 14.39 -4.96 6.30
CA MET A 117 12.95 -4.68 6.21
C MET A 117 12.31 -4.81 7.60
N LEU A 118 11.26 -4.04 7.87
CA LEU A 118 10.53 -4.10 9.13
C LEU A 118 9.88 -5.48 9.35
N SER A 119 9.55 -6.19 8.27
CA SER A 119 9.04 -7.57 8.31
C SER A 119 10.00 -8.56 8.97
N ARG A 120 11.30 -8.22 9.06
CA ARG A 120 12.35 -9.01 9.71
C ARG A 120 12.55 -8.66 11.19
N LEU A 121 11.90 -7.61 11.69
CA LEU A 121 11.95 -7.25 13.11
C LEU A 121 11.19 -8.30 13.93
N GLU A 122 11.84 -8.91 14.92
CA GLU A 122 11.22 -10.01 15.68
C GLU A 122 10.02 -9.54 16.50
N ASP A 123 10.17 -8.38 17.18
CA ASP A 123 9.14 -7.76 18.01
C ASP A 123 8.05 -7.10 17.15
N VAL A 124 6.86 -7.70 17.15
CA VAL A 124 5.69 -7.22 16.41
C VAL A 124 5.14 -5.93 17.00
N HIS A 125 5.17 -5.76 18.32
CA HIS A 125 4.70 -4.55 18.96
C HIS A 125 5.60 -3.36 18.61
N GLU A 126 6.91 -3.57 18.57
CA GLU A 126 7.84 -2.55 18.07
C GLU A 126 7.55 -2.22 16.59
N ALA A 127 7.31 -3.24 15.75
CA ALA A 127 6.97 -3.03 14.34
C ALA A 127 5.70 -2.18 14.15
N VAL A 128 4.63 -2.47 14.90
CA VAL A 128 3.39 -1.68 14.91
C VAL A 128 3.67 -0.23 15.29
N LEU A 129 4.48 0.01 16.33
CA LEU A 129 4.84 1.36 16.76
C LEU A 129 5.70 2.10 15.73
N VAL A 130 6.55 1.39 14.98
CA VAL A 130 7.29 1.98 13.85
C VAL A 130 6.32 2.45 12.76
N VAL A 131 5.40 1.59 12.33
CA VAL A 131 4.38 1.95 11.33
C VAL A 131 3.53 3.12 11.82
N ALA A 132 3.08 3.08 13.07
CA ALA A 132 2.26 4.13 13.66
C ALA A 132 2.96 5.49 13.64
N ARG A 133 4.25 5.54 13.99
CA ARG A 133 5.04 6.79 13.96
C ARG A 133 5.28 7.29 12.54
N LEU A 134 5.51 6.39 11.59
CA LEU A 134 5.63 6.76 10.17
C LEU A 134 4.32 7.36 9.66
N LEU A 135 3.19 6.69 9.88
CA LEU A 135 1.87 7.22 9.49
C LEU A 135 1.57 8.58 10.13
N ALA A 136 1.79 8.70 11.46
CA ALA A 136 1.59 9.96 12.17
C ALA A 136 2.39 11.12 11.55
N HIS A 137 3.60 10.84 11.07
CA HIS A 137 4.43 11.83 10.38
C HIS A 137 3.95 12.10 8.94
N LEU A 138 3.74 11.07 8.13
CA LEU A 138 3.31 11.21 6.73
C LEU A 138 1.97 11.94 6.61
N HIS A 139 1.03 11.67 7.53
CA HIS A 139 -0.30 12.28 7.57
C HIS A 139 -0.30 13.75 8.00
N THR A 140 0.84 14.33 8.39
CA THR A 140 0.95 15.78 8.56
C THR A 140 0.79 16.53 7.23
N THR A 141 1.07 15.86 6.12
CA THR A 141 0.97 16.41 4.77
C THR A 141 -0.48 16.36 4.27
N PRO A 142 -1.10 17.50 3.89
CA PRO A 142 -2.39 17.49 3.23
C PRO A 142 -2.26 16.95 1.80
N ALA A 143 -3.25 16.21 1.32
CA ALA A 143 -3.26 15.72 -0.05
C ALA A 143 -3.39 16.88 -1.06
N PRO A 144 -2.63 16.86 -2.18
CA PRO A 144 -2.71 17.89 -3.18
C PRO A 144 -4.02 17.79 -3.98
N ALA A 145 -4.39 18.88 -4.65
CA ALA A 145 -5.49 18.86 -5.61
C ALA A 145 -5.24 17.80 -6.71
N GLY A 146 -6.30 17.12 -7.14
CA GLY A 146 -6.23 16.05 -8.15
C GLY A 146 -5.85 14.68 -7.60
N MET A 147 -5.47 14.55 -6.32
CA MET A 147 -5.31 13.24 -5.68
C MET A 147 -6.66 12.52 -5.58
N ARG A 148 -6.70 11.22 -5.89
CA ARG A 148 -7.90 10.39 -5.73
C ARG A 148 -8.42 10.47 -4.29
N ARG A 149 -9.74 10.45 -4.09
CA ARG A 149 -10.35 10.79 -2.79
C ARG A 149 -10.99 9.58 -2.13
N LEU A 150 -10.75 9.41 -0.83
CA LEU A 150 -11.38 8.38 -0.02
C LEU A 150 -12.90 8.47 -0.05
N GLY A 151 -13.46 9.67 -0.12
CA GLY A 151 -14.91 9.86 -0.20
C GLY A 151 -15.54 9.28 -1.47
N ASP A 152 -14.84 9.35 -2.61
CA ASP A 152 -15.33 8.76 -3.86
C ASP A 152 -15.22 7.23 -3.81
N ILE A 153 -14.13 6.71 -3.24
CA ILE A 153 -13.95 5.26 -2.99
C ILE A 153 -15.02 4.75 -2.02
N ALA A 154 -15.29 5.46 -0.92
CA ALA A 154 -16.31 5.10 0.06
C ALA A 154 -17.71 5.06 -0.56
N ARG A 155 -18.05 6.05 -1.40
CA ARG A 155 -19.32 6.07 -2.14
C ARG A 155 -19.46 4.83 -3.05
N ASP A 156 -18.45 4.54 -3.86
CA ASP A 156 -18.43 3.37 -4.75
C ASP A 156 -18.57 2.05 -3.96
N MET A 157 -17.83 1.90 -2.87
CA MET A 157 -17.93 0.73 -2.00
C MET A 157 -19.35 0.55 -1.44
N LEU A 158 -19.97 1.64 -0.97
CA LEU A 158 -21.32 1.61 -0.42
C LEU A 158 -22.38 1.29 -1.49
N GLU A 159 -22.23 1.80 -2.71
CA GLU A 159 -23.11 1.49 -3.85
C GLU A 159 -23.03 0.01 -4.26
N ARG A 160 -21.84 -0.59 -4.24
CA ARG A 160 -21.61 -2.00 -4.58
C ARG A 160 -21.99 -2.98 -3.47
N THR A 161 -22.06 -2.52 -2.22
CA THR A 161 -22.31 -3.34 -1.03
C THR A 161 -23.54 -4.26 -1.15
N PRO A 162 -24.74 -3.82 -1.60
CA PRO A 162 -25.91 -4.69 -1.66
C PRO A 162 -25.70 -5.94 -2.51
N ALA A 163 -25.11 -5.79 -3.71
CA ALA A 163 -24.81 -6.91 -4.61
C ALA A 163 -23.73 -7.83 -4.03
N THR A 164 -22.75 -7.28 -3.33
CA THR A 164 -21.73 -8.06 -2.63
C THR A 164 -22.36 -8.91 -1.53
N LEU A 165 -23.26 -8.35 -0.71
CA LEU A 165 -23.92 -9.08 0.38
C LEU A 165 -24.76 -10.27 -0.12
N GLU A 166 -25.39 -10.17 -1.30
CA GLU A 166 -26.11 -11.31 -1.91
C GLU A 166 -25.20 -12.49 -2.24
N ARG A 167 -23.92 -12.23 -2.50
CA ARG A 167 -22.91 -13.22 -2.87
C ARG A 167 -22.18 -13.84 -1.67
N VAL A 168 -22.37 -13.31 -0.45
CA VAL A 168 -21.76 -13.86 0.78
C VAL A 168 -22.68 -14.94 1.37
N PRO A 169 -22.33 -16.24 1.27
CA PRO A 169 -23.21 -17.33 1.67
C PRO A 169 -23.36 -17.43 3.19
N ASP A 170 -22.26 -17.23 3.94
CA ASP A 170 -22.27 -17.35 5.38
C ASP A 170 -23.05 -16.18 6.04
N PRO A 171 -24.14 -16.46 6.78
CA PRO A 171 -24.96 -15.41 7.37
C PRO A 171 -24.23 -14.54 8.40
N ALA A 172 -23.23 -15.08 9.11
CA ALA A 172 -22.50 -14.34 10.14
C ALA A 172 -21.50 -13.36 9.51
N ALA A 173 -20.73 -13.81 8.52
CA ALA A 173 -19.84 -12.98 7.74
C ALA A 173 -20.62 -11.89 6.98
N ARG A 174 -21.75 -12.24 6.36
CA ARG A 174 -22.61 -11.26 5.67
C ARG A 174 -23.11 -10.16 6.60
N ARG A 175 -23.53 -10.49 7.83
CA ARG A 175 -23.90 -9.47 8.83
C ARG A 175 -22.71 -8.57 9.18
N LEU A 176 -21.54 -9.16 9.39
CA LEU A 176 -20.33 -8.39 9.72
C LEU A 176 -19.93 -7.43 8.60
N VAL A 177 -19.99 -7.85 7.33
CA VAL A 177 -19.74 -6.98 6.17
C VAL A 177 -20.79 -5.86 6.10
N ALA A 178 -22.06 -6.16 6.39
CA ALA A 178 -23.11 -5.14 6.46
C ALA A 178 -22.88 -4.13 7.59
N ASP A 179 -22.38 -4.58 8.75
CA ASP A 179 -22.00 -3.72 9.88
C ASP A 179 -20.81 -2.81 9.50
N CYS A 180 -19.79 -3.35 8.83
CA CYS A 180 -18.68 -2.54 8.30
C CYS A 180 -19.19 -1.44 7.37
N ALA A 181 -20.07 -1.78 6.42
CA ALA A 181 -20.68 -0.80 5.53
C ALA A 181 -21.55 0.23 6.28
N ALA A 182 -22.24 -0.15 7.35
CA ALA A 182 -22.99 0.78 8.18
C ALA A 182 -22.08 1.80 8.87
N ALA A 183 -20.97 1.36 9.47
CA ALA A 183 -20.00 2.25 10.08
C ALA A 183 -19.37 3.22 9.07
N VAL A 184 -19.06 2.76 7.85
CA VAL A 184 -18.53 3.63 6.79
C VAL A 184 -19.54 4.73 6.41
N ARG A 185 -20.84 4.43 6.34
CA ARG A 185 -21.87 5.44 6.06
C ARG A 185 -21.89 6.57 7.08
N GLU A 186 -21.56 6.29 8.34
CA GLU A 186 -21.56 7.30 9.41
C GLU A 186 -20.44 8.32 9.26
N VAL A 187 -19.34 7.98 8.58
CA VAL A 187 -18.15 8.84 8.42
C VAL A 187 -17.91 9.33 6.99
N ALA A 188 -18.66 8.81 6.01
CA ALA A 188 -18.42 9.04 4.58
C ALA A 188 -18.55 10.51 4.13
N ASP A 189 -19.35 11.32 4.83
CA ASP A 189 -19.57 12.74 4.50
C ASP A 189 -18.36 13.62 4.85
N GLU A 190 -17.47 13.14 5.73
CA GLU A 190 -16.26 13.84 6.14
C GLU A 190 -15.03 12.98 5.82
N PRO A 191 -14.68 12.68 4.57
CA PRO A 191 -13.69 11.65 4.24
C PRO A 191 -12.23 11.98 4.60
N GLY A 192 -11.95 13.15 5.18
CA GLY A 192 -10.60 13.64 5.45
C GLY A 192 -9.88 14.22 4.23
N ASP A 193 -8.71 14.80 4.46
CA ASP A 193 -7.90 15.52 3.48
C ASP A 193 -6.39 15.23 3.61
N ARG A 194 -5.99 14.27 4.45
CA ARG A 194 -4.59 13.92 4.65
C ARG A 194 -4.10 13.08 3.46
N LEU A 195 -2.82 13.21 3.14
CA LEU A 195 -2.16 12.36 2.16
C LEU A 195 -1.88 10.99 2.79
N LEU A 196 -2.67 9.99 2.43
CA LEU A 196 -2.53 8.63 2.95
C LEU A 196 -1.48 7.83 2.19
N HIS A 197 -0.86 6.87 2.85
CA HIS A 197 0.02 5.89 2.22
C HIS A 197 -0.77 4.73 1.60
N TRP A 198 -1.86 4.32 2.25
CA TRP A 198 -2.77 3.23 1.90
C TRP A 198 -2.19 1.80 1.98
N ASP A 199 -0.91 1.62 1.65
CA ASP A 199 -0.27 0.30 1.57
C ASP A 199 0.91 0.09 2.54
N LEU A 200 0.90 0.74 3.72
CA LEU A 200 2.07 0.72 4.61
C LEU A 200 2.16 -0.57 5.46
N HIS A 201 2.38 -1.69 4.79
CA HIS A 201 2.70 -2.97 5.44
C HIS A 201 4.20 -3.09 5.76
N TYR A 202 4.59 -4.07 6.57
CA TYR A 202 5.96 -4.22 7.10
C TYR A 202 7.03 -4.42 6.01
N GLU A 203 6.67 -4.94 4.84
CA GLU A 203 7.61 -5.07 3.71
C GLU A 203 7.80 -3.75 2.95
N ASN A 204 6.90 -2.79 3.13
CA ASN A 204 7.00 -1.42 2.60
C ASN A 204 7.68 -0.45 3.60
N VAL A 205 8.38 -0.98 4.60
CA VAL A 205 9.18 -0.20 5.55
C VAL A 205 10.61 -0.76 5.58
N LEU A 206 11.57 0.04 5.11
CA LEU A 206 12.98 -0.37 4.98
C LEU A 206 13.89 0.59 5.75
N ALA A 207 15.02 0.07 6.23
CA ALA A 207 16.03 0.88 6.86
C ALA A 207 16.88 1.65 5.84
N ALA A 208 17.46 2.76 6.28
CA ALA A 208 18.39 3.57 5.50
C ALA A 208 19.53 4.08 6.38
N ASP A 209 20.58 4.63 5.76
CA ASP A 209 21.66 5.27 6.52
C ASP A 209 21.19 6.58 7.17
N ARG A 210 20.24 7.28 6.53
CA ARG A 210 19.74 8.59 6.98
C ARG A 210 18.60 8.53 8.00
N ALA A 211 17.98 7.37 8.17
CA ALA A 211 16.85 7.17 9.08
C ALA A 211 16.71 5.67 9.41
N PRO A 212 16.27 5.30 10.63
CA PRO A 212 16.13 3.91 11.01
C PRO A 212 15.11 3.17 10.13
N TRP A 213 14.06 3.85 9.70
CA TRP A 213 12.97 3.30 8.89
C TRP A 213 12.41 4.38 7.97
N LEU A 214 12.08 4.01 6.74
CA LEU A 214 11.41 4.84 5.73
C LEU A 214 10.33 4.02 5.03
N ALA A 215 9.23 4.70 4.68
CA ALA A 215 8.16 4.15 3.87
C ALA A 215 8.53 4.10 2.38
N ILE A 216 8.06 3.07 1.67
CA ILE A 216 8.15 2.93 0.22
C ILE A 216 6.80 2.54 -0.37
N ASP A 217 6.67 2.70 -1.69
CA ASP A 217 5.54 2.17 -2.48
C ASP A 217 4.14 2.64 -2.01
N PRO A 218 3.92 3.96 -1.82
CA PRO A 218 2.59 4.45 -1.49
C PRO A 218 1.63 4.27 -2.67
N LYS A 219 0.37 3.99 -2.36
CA LYS A 219 -0.76 4.08 -3.31
C LYS A 219 -1.68 5.23 -2.89
N PRO A 220 -1.21 6.47 -3.02
CA PRO A 220 -1.72 7.57 -2.22
C PRO A 220 -3.16 7.93 -2.55
N LEU A 221 -3.85 8.47 -1.56
CA LEU A 221 -5.17 9.07 -1.71
C LEU A 221 -5.38 10.17 -0.66
N ALA A 222 -6.29 11.09 -0.95
CA ALA A 222 -6.75 12.11 -0.01
C ALA A 222 -7.82 11.51 0.91
N GLY A 223 -7.56 11.41 2.22
CA GLY A 223 -8.50 10.74 3.11
C GLY A 223 -8.24 10.89 4.61
N ASP A 224 -8.95 10.07 5.36
CA ASP A 224 -8.87 9.98 6.81
C ASP A 224 -7.78 8.98 7.24
N PRO A 225 -6.86 9.37 8.15
CA PRO A 225 -5.80 8.50 8.67
C PRO A 225 -6.26 7.13 9.19
N GLY A 226 -7.50 7.02 9.67
CA GLY A 226 -8.05 5.75 10.18
C GLY A 226 -8.11 4.64 9.12
N PHE A 227 -8.07 4.99 7.83
CA PHE A 227 -8.07 4.02 6.74
C PHE A 227 -6.72 3.30 6.57
N ASP A 228 -5.62 3.95 6.98
CA ASP A 228 -4.25 3.44 6.87
C ASP A 228 -3.86 2.49 8.01
N LEU A 229 -4.75 2.23 8.97
CA LEU A 229 -4.43 1.38 10.13
C LEU A 229 -4.40 -0.12 9.78
N TRP A 230 -5.26 -0.55 8.87
CA TRP A 230 -5.50 -1.96 8.59
C TRP A 230 -4.23 -2.77 8.22
N PRO A 231 -3.29 -2.30 7.37
CA PRO A 231 -2.09 -3.09 7.03
C PRO A 231 -1.28 -3.57 8.25
N ALA A 232 -1.16 -2.75 9.30
CA ALA A 232 -0.44 -3.12 10.52
C ALA A 232 -1.25 -4.05 11.45
N LEU A 233 -2.58 -4.08 11.31
CA LEU A 233 -3.44 -5.05 12.00
C LEU A 233 -3.36 -6.43 11.32
N ASP A 234 -3.26 -6.46 9.99
CA ASP A 234 -3.19 -7.69 9.19
C ASP A 234 -1.79 -8.32 9.16
N ASN A 235 -0.71 -7.52 9.12
CA ASN A 235 0.64 -8.07 9.07
C ASN A 235 0.97 -8.94 10.28
N ARG A 236 1.47 -10.15 10.02
CA ARG A 236 1.79 -11.15 11.07
C ARG A 236 0.63 -11.25 12.06
N PHE A 237 -0.57 -11.43 11.50
CA PHE A 237 -1.82 -11.42 12.22
C PHE A 237 -1.79 -12.31 13.47
N ASP A 238 -2.24 -11.73 14.58
CA ASP A 238 -2.61 -12.43 15.80
C ASP A 238 -3.93 -11.82 16.30
N ALA A 239 -4.95 -12.67 16.49
CA ALA A 239 -6.28 -12.23 16.89
C ALA A 239 -6.29 -11.60 18.30
N ASP A 240 -5.37 -11.99 19.18
CA ASP A 240 -5.31 -11.47 20.54
C ASP A 240 -4.62 -10.10 20.60
N ASP A 241 -3.83 -9.75 19.57
CA ASP A 241 -3.15 -8.46 19.48
C ASP A 241 -4.01 -7.35 18.84
N VAL A 242 -5.07 -7.69 18.08
CA VAL A 242 -5.83 -6.72 17.26
C VAL A 242 -6.22 -5.47 18.04
N LEU A 243 -6.75 -5.65 19.25
CA LEU A 243 -7.17 -4.55 20.10
C LEU A 243 -5.99 -3.69 20.57
N TRP A 244 -4.90 -4.33 21.00
CA TRP A 244 -3.69 -3.62 21.41
C TRP A 244 -3.10 -2.83 20.25
N ARG A 245 -3.01 -3.42 19.06
CA ARG A 245 -2.45 -2.75 17.87
C ARG A 245 -3.28 -1.54 17.47
N PHE A 246 -4.59 -1.71 17.41
CA PHE A 246 -5.50 -0.61 17.12
C PHE A 246 -5.38 0.52 18.16
N ASP A 247 -5.28 0.18 19.45
CA ASP A 247 -5.07 1.16 20.52
C ASP A 247 -3.73 1.88 20.40
N ALA A 248 -2.64 1.14 20.26
CA ALA A 248 -1.31 1.71 20.10
C ALA A 248 -1.24 2.65 18.89
N MET A 249 -1.82 2.27 17.75
CA MET A 249 -1.84 3.13 16.57
C MET A 249 -2.70 4.37 16.78
N THR A 250 -3.93 4.22 17.27
CA THR A 250 -4.82 5.38 17.50
C THR A 250 -4.25 6.35 18.53
N ASP A 251 -3.54 5.88 19.56
CA ASP A 251 -2.85 6.74 20.52
C ASP A 251 -1.67 7.49 19.89
N VAL A 252 -0.82 6.80 19.12
CA VAL A 252 0.36 7.43 18.46
C VAL A 252 -0.07 8.45 17.41
N LEU A 253 -1.09 8.14 16.61
CA LEU A 253 -1.61 9.05 15.58
C LEU A 253 -2.54 10.13 16.18
N GLY A 254 -2.99 9.99 17.42
CA GLY A 254 -3.92 10.90 18.06
C GLY A 254 -5.32 10.91 17.44
N LEU A 255 -5.81 9.74 17.01
CA LEU A 255 -7.09 9.60 16.31
C LEU A 255 -8.27 9.42 17.26
N ASP A 256 -9.43 9.93 16.86
CA ASP A 256 -10.70 9.50 17.46
C ASP A 256 -10.93 8.01 17.16
N ARG A 257 -11.05 7.20 18.22
CA ARG A 257 -11.11 5.74 18.09
C ARG A 257 -12.37 5.25 17.39
N ALA A 258 -13.51 5.91 17.60
CA ALA A 258 -14.76 5.50 16.96
C ALA A 258 -14.68 5.71 15.44
N ARG A 259 -14.19 6.89 15.04
CA ARG A 259 -13.95 7.26 13.66
C ARG A 259 -12.86 6.42 12.99
N ALA A 260 -11.74 6.18 13.68
CA ALA A 260 -10.67 5.33 13.18
C ALA A 260 -11.15 3.90 12.94
N ARG A 261 -12.00 3.36 13.83
CA ARG A 261 -12.62 2.04 13.65
C ARG A 261 -13.51 2.00 12.41
N ALA A 262 -14.35 3.03 12.20
CA ALA A 262 -15.20 3.11 11.02
C ALA A 262 -14.39 3.11 9.71
N TRP A 263 -13.27 3.83 9.66
CA TRP A 263 -12.39 3.81 8.48
C TRP A 263 -11.57 2.52 8.33
N THR A 264 -11.17 1.88 9.43
CA THR A 264 -10.59 0.53 9.39
C THR A 264 -11.61 -0.47 8.83
N TYR A 265 -12.88 -0.38 9.22
CA TYR A 265 -13.97 -1.13 8.58
C TYR A 265 -14.16 -0.79 7.11
N GLY A 266 -13.88 0.45 6.69
CA GLY A 266 -13.84 0.82 5.28
C GLY A 266 -12.81 0.03 4.48
N ARG A 267 -11.60 -0.16 5.01
CA ARG A 267 -10.57 -0.97 4.35
C ARG A 267 -10.95 -2.46 4.33
N LEU A 268 -11.51 -2.98 5.41
CA LEU A 268 -12.03 -4.36 5.47
C LEU A 268 -13.16 -4.60 4.47
N LEU A 269 -14.07 -3.62 4.33
CA LEU A 269 -15.12 -3.63 3.32
C LEU A 269 -14.50 -3.66 1.92
N GLN A 270 -13.52 -2.80 1.63
CA GLN A 270 -12.81 -2.79 0.35
C GLN A 270 -12.27 -4.17 -0.03
N ASN A 271 -11.56 -4.83 0.89
CA ASN A 271 -11.02 -6.18 0.67
C ASN A 271 -12.15 -7.18 0.38
N CYS A 272 -13.23 -7.16 1.16
CA CYS A 272 -14.38 -8.05 0.94
C CYS A 272 -15.02 -7.86 -0.44
N LEU A 273 -15.11 -6.62 -0.93
CA LEU A 273 -15.61 -6.33 -2.28
C LEU A 273 -14.69 -6.93 -3.34
N TRP A 274 -13.38 -6.74 -3.23
CA TRP A 274 -12.41 -7.31 -4.16
C TRP A 274 -12.44 -8.84 -4.19
N GLU A 275 -12.42 -9.49 -3.03
CA GLU A 275 -12.51 -10.96 -2.96
C GLU A 275 -13.80 -11.45 -3.63
N THR A 276 -14.93 -10.79 -3.36
CA THR A 276 -16.23 -11.16 -3.95
C THR A 276 -16.24 -11.00 -5.47
N GLU A 277 -15.66 -9.91 -5.99
CA GLU A 277 -15.58 -9.65 -7.44
C GLU A 277 -14.70 -10.65 -8.16
N ASP A 278 -13.58 -11.02 -7.55
CA ASP A 278 -12.67 -12.04 -8.07
C ASP A 278 -13.22 -13.46 -7.91
N GLY A 279 -14.38 -13.63 -7.26
CA GLY A 279 -14.97 -14.94 -6.97
C GLY A 279 -14.17 -15.75 -5.96
N ARG A 280 -13.41 -15.07 -5.10
CA ARG A 280 -12.60 -15.63 -4.02
C ARG A 280 -13.38 -15.64 -2.70
N PRO A 281 -13.06 -16.56 -1.78
CA PRO A 281 -13.65 -16.54 -0.44
C PRO A 281 -13.22 -15.26 0.29
N LEU A 282 -14.08 -14.79 1.21
CA LEU A 282 -13.71 -13.70 2.11
C LEU A 282 -12.48 -14.09 2.94
N ASN A 283 -11.64 -13.11 3.25
CA ASN A 283 -10.45 -13.32 4.06
C ASN A 283 -10.82 -13.51 5.54
N ASP A 284 -10.44 -14.64 6.13
CA ASP A 284 -10.76 -14.98 7.52
C ASP A 284 -10.10 -14.02 8.54
N THR A 285 -8.89 -13.53 8.23
CA THR A 285 -8.18 -12.51 9.03
C THR A 285 -8.97 -11.20 9.06
N ASP A 286 -9.44 -10.73 7.90
CA ASP A 286 -10.27 -9.52 7.81
C ASP A 286 -11.54 -9.64 8.66
N LEU A 287 -12.23 -10.78 8.55
CA LEU A 287 -13.42 -11.04 9.35
C LEU A 287 -13.09 -11.10 10.85
N GLU A 288 -11.94 -11.65 11.25
CA GLU A 288 -11.56 -11.72 12.66
C GLU A 288 -11.16 -10.35 13.22
N ILE A 289 -10.39 -9.54 12.47
CA ILE A 289 -10.11 -8.14 12.83
C ILE A 289 -11.43 -7.40 13.06
N ALA A 290 -12.39 -7.57 12.14
CA ALA A 290 -13.68 -6.92 12.23
C ALA A 290 -14.46 -7.31 13.51
N ARG A 291 -14.46 -8.60 13.87
CA ARG A 291 -15.08 -9.12 15.11
C ARG A 291 -14.43 -8.53 16.36
N ARG A 292 -13.11 -8.60 16.45
CA ARG A 292 -12.35 -8.10 17.62
C ARG A 292 -12.62 -6.60 17.85
N LEU A 293 -12.64 -5.78 16.81
CA LEU A 293 -12.95 -4.35 16.91
C LEU A 293 -14.41 -4.04 17.28
N ARG A 294 -15.34 -4.94 16.95
CA ARG A 294 -16.77 -4.78 17.25
C ARG A 294 -17.05 -4.99 18.73
N ASP A 295 -16.42 -6.00 19.32
CA ASP A 295 -16.66 -6.42 20.70
C ASP A 295 -15.97 -5.49 21.73
N ARG A 296 -15.37 -4.39 21.25
CA ARG A 296 -14.76 -3.34 22.05
C ARG A 296 -15.83 -2.41 22.67
N PRO A 297 -15.90 -2.26 24.01
CA PRO A 297 -16.72 -1.23 24.64
C PRO A 297 -16.21 0.18 24.32
N ALA A 298 -17.15 1.12 24.16
CA ALA A 298 -16.87 2.53 23.86
C ALA A 298 -16.06 3.23 24.95
#